data_AF-A0A9E3ZBL0-F1
#
_entry.id   AF-A0A9E3ZBL0-F1
#
_cell.length_a   1.000
_cell.length_b   1.000
_cell.length_c   1.000
_cell.angle_alpha   90.00
_cell.angle_beta   90.00
_cell.angle_gamma   90.00
#
_symmetry.space_group_name_H-M   'P 1'
#
loop_
_entity.id
_entity.type
_entity.pdbx_description
1 polymer ?
#
loop_
_entity_poly.entity_id
_entity_poly.type
_entity_poly.pdbx_seq_one_letter_code
_entity_poly.pdbx_strand_id
1 'polypeptide(L)' 'MADHMRRRGPDAGGVWGDAEAGVFLAHRRLSIIDLSPGGAQPMVSADGRWVISYNG' A
#
# COMPACT_ATOMS: atom_id res chain seq x y z
N MET A 1 9.81 6.30 -6.40
CA MET A 1 10.34 6.25 -5.02
C MET A 1 10.14 4.88 -4.36
N ALA A 2 8.89 4.40 -4.22
CA ALA A 2 8.63 3.09 -3.61
C ALA A 2 9.30 1.91 -4.33
N ASP A 3 9.53 2.00 -5.65
CA ASP A 3 10.20 0.95 -6.41
C ASP A 3 11.65 0.68 -5.99
N HIS A 4 12.33 1.64 -5.34
CA HIS A 4 13.64 1.38 -4.74
C HIS A 4 13.57 0.36 -3.61
N MET A 5 12.39 0.18 -2.99
CA MET A 5 12.13 -0.82 -1.96
C MET A 5 11.62 -2.16 -2.54
N ARG A 6 11.61 -2.36 -3.86
CA ARG A 6 11.10 -3.59 -4.50
C ARG A 6 11.68 -4.87 -3.90
N ARG A 7 12.95 -4.87 -3.46
CA ARG A 7 13.58 -6.04 -2.82
C ARG A 7 12.88 -6.47 -1.52
N ARG A 8 12.23 -5.54 -0.79
CA ARG A 8 11.49 -5.83 0.44
C ARG A 8 10.06 -6.28 0.19
N GLY A 9 9.54 -6.05 -1.00
CA GLY A 9 8.18 -6.42 -1.37
C GLY A 9 8.08 -6.67 -2.86
N PRO A 10 8.60 -7.81 -3.34
CA PRO A 10 8.69 -8.09 -4.77
C PRO A 10 7.33 -8.42 -5.40
N ASP A 11 6.37 -8.91 -4.63
CA ASP A 11 5.15 -9.52 -5.17
C ASP A 11 4.15 -8.49 -5.71
N ALA A 12 3.97 -7.35 -5.03
CA ALA A 12 3.04 -6.31 -5.44
C ALA A 12 3.46 -4.92 -4.97
N GLY A 13 2.85 -3.89 -5.54
CA GLY A 13 3.00 -2.51 -5.10
C GLY A 13 1.72 -1.72 -5.30
N GLY A 14 1.55 -0.66 -4.52
CA GLY A 14 0.37 0.20 -4.56
C GLY A 14 0.70 1.61 -4.12
N VAL A 15 -0.09 2.57 -4.61
CA VAL A 15 -0.01 3.98 -4.25
C VAL A 15 -1.43 4.48 -4.03
N TRP A 16 -1.61 5.23 -2.95
CA TRP A 16 -2.79 6.06 -2.72
C TRP A 16 -2.34 7.51 -2.59
N GLY A 17 -3.15 8.45 -3.03
CA GLY A 17 -2.83 9.87 -2.92
C GLY A 17 -4.06 10.77 -2.91
N ASP A 18 -3.94 11.87 -2.17
CA ASP A 18 -4.83 13.02 -2.18
C ASP A 18 -4.03 14.22 -2.69
N ALA A 19 -4.35 14.66 -3.90
CA ALA A 19 -3.64 15.75 -4.57
C ALA A 19 -3.98 17.12 -3.98
N GLU A 20 -5.18 17.31 -3.43
CA GLU A 20 -5.59 18.58 -2.82
C GLU A 20 -4.88 18.75 -1.48
N ALA A 21 -4.78 17.68 -0.69
CA ALA A 21 -4.02 17.68 0.56
C ALA A 21 -2.49 17.57 0.35
N GLY A 22 -2.04 17.16 -0.84
CA GLY A 22 -0.63 16.94 -1.15
C GLY A 22 -0.02 15.72 -0.43
N VAL A 23 -0.84 14.72 -0.09
CA VAL A 23 -0.42 13.55 0.70
C VAL A 23 -0.46 12.29 -0.15
N PHE A 24 0.60 11.48 -0.10
CA PHE A 24 0.71 10.21 -0.83
C PHE A 24 1.26 9.12 0.08
N LEU A 25 0.66 7.93 0.00
CA LEU A 25 1.12 6.71 0.65
C LEU A 25 1.47 5.68 -0.43
N ALA A 26 2.61 5.00 -0.27
CA ALA A 26 3.03 3.95 -1.18
C ALA A 26 3.48 2.72 -0.40
N HIS A 27 3.30 1.53 -0.99
CA HIS A 27 3.68 0.27 -0.38
C HIS A 27 4.32 -0.69 -1.38
N ARG A 28 5.32 -1.46 -0.93
CA ARG A 28 5.85 -2.64 -1.62
C ARG A 28 5.57 -3.86 -0.75
N ARG A 29 4.89 -4.85 -1.32
CA ARG A 29 4.34 -5.99 -0.58
C ARG A 29 5.14 -7.26 -0.84
N LEU A 30 5.58 -7.89 0.24
CA LEU A 30 5.87 -9.31 0.30
C LEU A 30 4.61 -9.98 0.90
N SER A 31 4.02 -10.90 0.17
CA SER A 31 2.72 -11.51 0.51
C SER A 31 2.96 -12.71 1.41
N ILE A 32 2.62 -12.57 2.69
CA ILE A 32 2.83 -13.61 3.72
C ILE A 32 1.48 -14.13 4.24
N ILE A 33 0.60 -13.22 4.66
CA ILE A 33 -0.78 -13.52 5.10
C ILE A 33 -1.76 -12.90 4.09
N ASP A 34 -2.81 -13.66 3.76
CA ASP A 34 -3.77 -13.37 2.69
C ASP A 34 -3.08 -13.06 1.34
N LEU A 35 -2.80 -14.10 0.58
CA LEU A 35 -2.13 -13.97 -0.72
C LEU A 35 -3.05 -13.44 -1.83
N SER A 36 -4.34 -13.22 -1.53
CA SER A 36 -5.30 -12.69 -2.48
C SER A 36 -5.12 -11.17 -2.67
N PRO A 37 -5.80 -10.57 -3.66
CA PRO A 37 -5.87 -9.11 -3.80
C PRO A 37 -6.44 -8.39 -2.56
N GLY A 38 -7.15 -9.08 -1.67
CA GLY A 38 -7.68 -8.51 -0.42
C GLY A 38 -6.59 -7.98 0.52
N GLY A 39 -5.38 -8.52 0.45
CA GLY A 39 -4.23 -8.07 1.24
C GLY A 39 -3.44 -6.89 0.63
N ALA A 40 -3.92 -6.29 -0.46
CA ALA A 40 -3.23 -5.17 -1.13
C ALA A 40 -3.17 -3.93 -0.22
N GLN A 41 -2.07 -3.17 -0.34
CA GLN A 41 -1.81 -1.95 0.43
C GLN A 41 -1.36 -0.82 -0.53
N PRO A 42 -1.65 0.47 -0.25
CA PRO A 42 -2.38 0.98 0.92
C PRO A 42 -3.86 0.57 0.95
N MET A 43 -4.38 0.26 2.15
CA MET A 43 -5.78 -0.11 2.35
C MET A 43 -6.61 1.12 2.69
N VAL A 44 -7.78 1.22 2.07
CA VAL A 44 -8.77 2.28 2.32
C VAL A 44 -9.93 1.67 3.12
N SER A 45 -10.38 2.35 4.17
CA SER A 45 -11.56 1.92 4.93
C SER A 45 -12.82 1.96 4.06
N ALA A 46 -13.84 1.18 4.43
CA ALA A 46 -15.07 1.08 3.63
C ALA A 46 -15.80 2.43 3.44
N ASP A 47 -15.64 3.36 4.38
CA ASP A 47 -16.18 4.72 4.32
C ASP A 47 -15.22 5.74 3.66
N GLY A 48 -14.05 5.30 3.20
CA GLY A 48 -13.03 6.14 2.56
C GLY A 48 -12.29 7.08 3.50
N ARG A 49 -12.61 7.10 4.79
CA ARG A 49 -12.07 8.08 5.75
C ARG A 49 -10.62 7.81 6.13
N TRP A 50 -10.21 6.55 6.15
CA TRP A 50 -8.90 6.13 6.63
C TRP A 50 -8.13 5.40 5.54
N VAL A 51 -6.84 5.69 5.48
CA VAL A 51 -5.89 4.98 4.61
C VAL A 51 -4.69 4.56 5.43
N ILE A 52 -4.30 3.29 5.30
CA ILE A 52 -3.16 2.72 6.02
C ILE A 52 -2.15 2.10 5.05
N SER A 53 -0.87 2.24 5.39
CA SER A 53 0.24 1.47 4.82
C SER A 53 1.08 0.97 5.99
N TYR A 54 1.34 -0.34 6.04
CA TYR A 54 2.00 -0.98 7.18
C TYR A 54 2.95 -2.07 6.71
N ASN A 55 4.14 -2.14 7.33
CA ASN A 55 5.12 -3.20 7.13
C ASN A 55 5.38 -3.91 8.47
N GLY A 56 5.13 -5.22 8.52
CA GLY A 56 5.31 -6.08 9.69
C GLY A 56 5.42 -7.54 9.30
#